data_AF-A0A1V5GK52-F1
#
_entry.id   AF-A0A1V5GK52-F1
#
_cell.length_a   1.000
_cell.length_b   1.000
_cell.length_c   1.000
_cell.angle_alpha   90.00
_cell.angle_beta   90.00
_cell.angle_gamma   90.00
#
_symmetry.space_group_name_H-M   'P 1'
#
loop_
_entity.id
_entity.type
_entity.pdbx_description
1 polymer ?
#
loop_
_entity_poly.entity_id
_entity_poly.type
_entity_poly.pdbx_seq_one_letter_code
_entity_poly.pdbx_strand_id
1 'polypeptide(L)'
;MNDKTAEYYRRRYPSGTRIQLDKDMDDPQPILAGTKGTIIDIDDMGQAVMKWDNGRSLFLIIEHDSFHVISQEESIDESEEAEMEISQL
;
A
#
# COMPACT_ATOMS: atom_id res chain seq x y z
N MET A 1 -4.21 -5.22 22.18
CA MET A 1 -3.36 -6.25 21.54
C MET A 1 -2.09 -6.41 22.38
N ASN A 2 -1.37 -7.53 22.26
CA ASN A 2 -0.11 -7.76 22.98
C ASN A 2 1.04 -7.19 22.13
N ASP A 3 2.06 -6.55 22.72
CA ASP A 3 3.20 -5.94 21.98
C ASP A 3 3.84 -6.89 20.95
N LYS A 4 3.82 -8.19 21.25
CA LYS A 4 4.30 -9.27 20.37
C LYS A 4 3.58 -9.32 19.02
N THR A 5 2.30 -8.96 18.96
CA THR A 5 1.51 -8.98 17.73
C THR A 5 1.91 -7.84 16.81
N ALA A 6 2.07 -6.62 17.33
CA ALA A 6 2.54 -5.49 16.54
C ALA A 6 3.97 -5.75 16.01
N GLU A 7 4.87 -6.28 16.85
CA GLU A 7 6.21 -6.67 16.41
C GLU A 7 6.19 -7.77 15.32
N TYR A 8 5.29 -8.74 15.44
CA TYR A 8 5.11 -9.77 14.42
C TYR A 8 4.70 -9.15 13.08
N TYR A 9 3.72 -8.25 13.07
CA TYR A 9 3.30 -7.57 11.84
C TYR A 9 4.38 -6.66 11.27
N ARG A 10 5.15 -5.93 12.08
CA ARG A 10 6.29 -5.12 11.58
C ARG A 10 7.32 -5.97 10.84
N ARG A 11 7.55 -7.21 11.30
CA ARG A 11 8.46 -8.15 10.62
C ARG A 11 7.85 -8.73 9.35
N ARG A 12 6.55 -9.02 9.37
CA ARG A 12 5.83 -9.65 8.24
C ARG A 12 5.51 -8.66 7.11
N TYR A 13 5.29 -7.40 7.45
CA TYR A 13 4.90 -6.30 6.59
C TYR A 13 5.70 -5.04 6.97
N PRO A 14 7.01 -5.00 6.68
CA PRO A 14 7.83 -3.84 6.99
C PRO A 14 7.38 -2.59 6.21
N SER A 15 7.80 -1.41 6.68
CA SER A 15 7.62 -0.16 5.94
C SER A 15 8.12 -0.30 4.49
N GLY A 16 7.35 0.23 3.55
CA GLY A 16 7.57 0.07 2.11
C GLY A 16 6.85 -1.13 1.51
N THR A 17 6.22 -2.00 2.32
CA THR A 17 5.43 -3.11 1.78
C THR A 17 4.29 -2.58 0.92
N ARG A 18 4.30 -2.97 -0.35
CA ARG A 18 3.31 -2.58 -1.34
C ARG A 18 2.18 -3.61 -1.38
N ILE A 19 0.93 -3.14 -1.32
CA ILE A 19 -0.24 -4.01 -1.30
C ILE A 19 -1.33 -3.50 -2.24
N GLN A 20 -2.22 -4.42 -2.64
CA GLN A 20 -3.48 -4.11 -3.30
C GLN A 20 -4.64 -4.73 -2.52
N LEU A 21 -5.73 -3.98 -2.34
CA LEU A 21 -6.95 -4.52 -1.75
C LEU A 21 -7.65 -5.49 -2.71
N ASP A 22 -8.13 -6.60 -2.18
CA ASP A 22 -8.93 -7.57 -2.92
C ASP A 22 -10.43 -7.27 -2.82
N LYS A 23 -10.84 -6.56 -1.76
CA LYS A 23 -12.23 -6.22 -1.45
C LYS A 23 -12.32 -4.80 -0.91
N ASP A 24 -13.50 -4.21 -1.05
CA ASP A 24 -13.82 -2.95 -0.38
C ASP A 24 -13.70 -3.14 1.14
N MET A 25 -13.10 -2.15 1.81
CA MET A 25 -13.06 -2.13 3.28
C MET A 25 -14.47 -1.93 3.85
N ASP A 26 -14.74 -2.52 5.02
CA ASP A 26 -15.99 -2.29 5.75
C ASP A 26 -15.91 -0.97 6.54
N ASP A 27 -16.07 0.14 5.83
CA ASP A 27 -16.06 1.50 6.37
C ASP A 27 -17.14 2.36 5.68
N PRO A 28 -17.80 3.32 6.37
CA PRO A 28 -18.78 4.22 5.75
C PRO A 28 -18.26 4.99 4.53
N GLN A 29 -16.95 5.21 4.45
CA GLN A 29 -16.24 5.74 3.29
C GLN A 29 -15.12 4.77 2.91
N PRO A 30 -15.41 3.68 2.19
CA PRO A 30 -14.47 2.58 2.01
C PRO A 30 -13.28 2.96 1.13
N ILE A 31 -12.13 2.34 1.38
CA ILE A 31 -11.12 2.18 0.33
C ILE A 31 -11.61 1.03 -0.56
N LEU A 32 -11.75 1.29 -1.86
CA LEU A 32 -12.32 0.33 -2.81
C LEU A 32 -11.30 -0.74 -3.20
N ALA A 33 -11.79 -1.92 -3.55
CA ALA A 33 -11.02 -3.02 -4.12
C ALA A 33 -10.17 -2.55 -5.31
N GLY A 34 -8.99 -3.13 -5.46
CA GLY A 34 -8.01 -2.73 -6.48
C GLY A 34 -7.21 -1.47 -6.12
N THR A 35 -7.61 -0.69 -5.10
CA THR A 35 -6.77 0.41 -4.61
C THR A 35 -5.47 -0.17 -4.07
N LYS A 36 -4.37 0.38 -4.56
CA LYS A 36 -3.03 0.04 -4.08
C LYS A 36 -2.60 1.02 -2.99
N GLY A 37 -1.85 0.52 -2.01
CA GLY A 37 -1.29 1.33 -0.94
C GLY A 37 0.10 0.86 -0.53
N THR A 38 0.79 1.68 0.24
CA THR A 38 2.09 1.33 0.83
C THR A 38 1.96 1.39 2.35
N ILE A 39 2.36 0.31 3.02
CA ILE A 39 2.47 0.29 4.48
C ILE A 39 3.66 1.17 4.87
N ILE A 40 3.44 2.17 5.72
CA ILE A 40 4.50 3.05 6.21
C ILE A 40 4.92 2.73 7.65
N ASP A 41 4.04 2.13 8.46
CA ASP A 41 4.35 1.60 9.78
C ASP A 41 3.24 0.63 10.25
N ILE A 42 3.46 -0.07 11.36
CA ILE A 42 2.44 -0.76 12.14
C ILE A 42 2.33 -0.09 13.50
N ASP A 43 1.12 0.35 13.87
CA ASP A 43 0.88 0.98 15.15
C ASP A 43 0.91 -0.01 16.34
N ASP A 44 0.73 0.52 17.55
CA ASP A 44 0.69 -0.27 18.78
C ASP A 44 -0.56 -1.16 18.90
N MET A 45 -1.62 -0.85 18.15
CA MET A 45 -2.82 -1.67 18.00
C MET A 45 -2.68 -2.76 16.94
N GLY A 46 -1.53 -2.87 16.27
CA GLY A 46 -1.28 -3.86 15.23
C GLY A 46 -1.97 -3.55 13.90
N GLN A 47 -2.45 -2.33 13.69
CA GLN A 47 -3.00 -1.87 12.42
C GLN A 47 -1.88 -1.29 11.56
N ALA A 48 -1.98 -1.48 10.24
CA ALA A 48 -1.04 -0.92 9.30
C ALA A 48 -1.40 0.55 9.02
N VAL A 49 -0.43 1.43 9.27
CA VAL A 49 -0.46 2.82 8.83
C VAL A 49 -0.23 2.82 7.32
N MET A 50 -1.17 3.37 6.57
CA MET A 50 -1.17 3.32 5.11
C MET A 50 -0.93 4.68 4.48
N LYS A 51 -0.19 4.68 3.37
CA LYS A 51 -0.25 5.69 2.34
C LYS A 51 -0.93 5.08 1.11
N TRP A 52 -2.21 5.39 0.90
CA TRP A 52 -2.95 4.92 -0.27
C TRP A 52 -2.66 5.79 -1.50
N ASP A 53 -2.63 5.18 -2.68
CA ASP A 53 -2.34 5.89 -3.94
C ASP A 53 -3.40 6.93 -4.29
N ASN A 54 -4.64 6.71 -3.87
CA ASN A 54 -5.74 7.64 -4.02
C ASN A 54 -5.68 8.83 -3.02
N GLY A 55 -4.55 9.00 -2.32
CA GLY A 55 -4.32 10.10 -1.38
C GLY A 55 -4.96 9.92 -0.01
N ARG A 56 -5.62 8.78 0.25
CA ARG A 56 -6.24 8.49 1.56
C ARG A 56 -5.23 7.90 2.55
N SER A 57 -5.62 7.87 3.82
CA SER A 57 -4.79 7.39 4.94
C SER A 57 -5.56 6.52 5.94
N LEU A 58 -6.63 5.84 5.49
CA LEU A 58 -7.36 4.90 6.35
C LEU A 58 -6.43 3.75 6.76
N PHE A 59 -6.44 3.36 8.03
CA PHE A 59 -5.66 2.23 8.52
C PHE A 59 -6.11 0.92 7.86
N LEU A 60 -5.16 0.02 7.62
CA LEU A 60 -5.44 -1.34 7.16
C LEU A 60 -5.41 -2.29 8.38
N ILE A 61 -6.53 -2.97 8.63
CA ILE A 61 -6.64 -3.96 9.69
C ILE A 61 -6.24 -5.32 9.11
N ILE A 62 -5.01 -5.76 9.41
CA ILE A 62 -4.38 -6.93 8.77
C ILE A 62 -5.22 -8.21 8.83
N GLU A 63 -5.93 -8.44 9.94
CA GLU A 63 -6.73 -9.65 10.14
C GLU A 63 -8.16 -9.56 9.58
N HIS A 64 -8.60 -8.36 9.17
CA HIS A 64 -9.97 -8.11 8.73
C HIS A 64 -10.05 -7.79 7.24
N ASP A 65 -9.14 -6.94 6.76
CA ASP A 65 -9.15 -6.46 5.38
C ASP A 65 -8.48 -7.48 4.46
N SER A 66 -9.07 -7.68 3.26
CA SER A 66 -8.53 -8.61 2.27
C SER A 66 -7.56 -7.90 1.35
N PHE A 67 -6.30 -8.32 1.36
CA PHE A 67 -5.25 -7.79 0.50
C PHE A 67 -4.19 -8.83 0.17
N HIS A 68 -3.38 -8.51 -0.85
CA HIS A 68 -2.15 -9.22 -1.13
C HIS A 68 -0.99 -8.25 -1.33
N VAL A 69 0.23 -8.75 -1.07
CA VAL A 69 1.47 -8.02 -1.34
C VAL A 69 1.77 -8.10 -2.83
N ILE A 70 2.13 -6.98 -3.44
CA ILE A 70 2.52 -6.88 -4.85
C ILE A 70 3.97 -6.42 -4.97
N SER A 71 4.64 -6.79 -6.05
CA SER A 71 5.93 -6.19 -6.40
C SER A 71 5.74 -4.71 -6.72
N GLN A 72 6.73 -3.89 -6.36
CA GLN A 72 6.81 -2.53 -6.86
C GLN A 72 7.16 -2.62 -8.35
N GLU A 73 6.17 -2.54 -9.23
CA GLU A 73 6.43 -2.34 -10.66
C GLU A 73 7.11 -0.97 -10.79
N GLU A 74 8.35 -0.97 -11.29
CA GLU A 74 9.01 0.25 -11.74
C GLU A 74 8.09 0.94 -12.73
N SER A 75 7.61 2.13 -12.38
CA SER A 75 7.06 3.03 -13.38
C SER A 75 8.16 3.29 -14.39
N ILE A 76 8.04 2.73 -15.60
CA ILE A 76 8.72 3.28 -16.76
C ILE A 76 8.18 4.70 -16.84
N ASP A 77 9.04 5.66 -16.49
CA ASP A 77 8.71 7.06 -16.60
C ASP A 77 8.53 7.35 -18.10
N GLU A 78 7.29 7.66 -18.51
CA GLU A 78 6.97 8.09 -19.88
C GLU A 78 7.79 9.33 -20.31
N SER A 79 8.60 9.91 -19.41
CA SER A 79 9.59 10.93 -19.73
C SER A 79 10.75 10.46 -20.63
N GLU A 80 11.10 9.17 -20.68
CA GLU A 80 12.21 8.69 -21.53
C GLU A 80 11.83 8.53 -23.00
N GLU A 81 10.56 8.24 -23.33
CA GLU A 81 10.10 8.14 -24.73
C GLU A 81 10.02 9.53 -25.40
N ALA A 82 9.63 10.58 -24.67
CA ALA A 82 9.54 11.93 -25.20
C ALA A 82 10.91 12.57 -25.52
N GLU A 83 11.97 12.26 -24.74
CA GLU A 83 13.32 12.79 -25.00
C GLU A 83 13.99 12.14 -26.22
N MET A 84 13.75 10.85 -26.47
CA MET A 84 14.28 10.18 -27.66
C MET A 84 13.68 10.75 -28.96
N GLU A 85 12.41 11.14 -28.95
CA GLU A 85 11.71 11.69 -30.12
C GLU A 85 12.11 13.15 -30.42
N ILE A 86 12.47 13.93 -29.40
CA ILE A 86 13.02 15.28 -29.55
C ILE A 86 14.47 15.24 -30.07
N SER A 87 15.25 14.21 -29.75
CA SER A 87 16.64 14.08 -30.20
C SER A 87 16.80 13.68 -31.68
N GLN A 88 15.72 13.23 -32.34
CA GLN A 88 15.71 12.82 -33.74
C GLN A 88 15.11 13.87 -34.70
N LEU A 89 14.75 15.06 -34.19
CA LEU A 89 14.35 16.25 -34.95
C LEU A 89 15.48 17.28 -34.98
#